data_AF-A0A8T2EU98-F1
#
_entry.id   AF-A0A8T2EU98-F1
#
_cell.length_a   1.000
_cell.length_b   1.000
_cell.length_c   1.000
_cell.angle_alpha   90.00
_cell.angle_beta   90.00
_cell.angle_gamma   90.00
#
_symmetry.space_group_name_H-M   'P 1'
#
loop_
_entity.id
_entity.type
_entity.pdbx_description
1 polymer ?
#
loop_
_entity_poly.entity_id
_entity_poly.type
_entity_poly.pdbx_seq_one_letter_code
_entity_poly.pdbx_strand_id
1 'polypeptide(L)'
;MATASVAFKSRKDHRKQKELEEARKAGLAPAEVDEGGKEINLHIPKYLTIPPLYAKSEKPSLKHQKNWKTKPVSTTSYYDRGAKTYQAEKYRKGACQNCGAMTHDVKTCMERPRKVGAKYTDKNIAPDEKIESLEFDYDGKRDRWNGYDPSSYCHVRDRHEAKENAREKYLKEQQLIAKLEEKNIDGEEEDLRVDEAKIDESMQVDFAKVKKRVRTTDGGSTGTVRKIRSHIHA
;
A
#
# COMPACT_ATOMS: atom_id res chain seq x y z
N MET A 1 25.11 45.13 -15.17
CA MET A 1 24.03 46.11 -15.38
C MET A 1 22.76 45.34 -15.74
N ALA A 2 21.86 45.11 -14.78
CA ALA A 2 20.61 44.38 -15.03
C ALA A 2 19.47 45.41 -15.16
N THR A 3 18.97 45.60 -16.38
CA THR A 3 17.81 46.45 -16.66
C THR A 3 16.53 45.67 -16.38
N ALA A 4 15.91 45.90 -15.23
CA ALA A 4 14.54 45.45 -14.97
C ALA A 4 13.58 46.32 -15.80
N SER A 5 13.12 45.83 -16.94
CA SER A 5 12.08 46.46 -17.74
C SER A 5 10.70 46.22 -17.12
N VAL A 6 10.44 46.81 -15.94
CA VAL A 6 9.07 46.99 -15.47
C VAL A 6 8.51 48.18 -16.22
N ALA A 7 7.93 47.94 -17.40
CA ALA A 7 7.28 49.00 -18.16
C ALA A 7 6.19 49.65 -17.29
N PHE A 8 6.34 50.93 -16.97
CA PHE A 8 5.31 51.71 -16.28
C PHE A 8 4.03 51.67 -17.12
N LYS A 9 3.03 50.92 -16.65
CA LYS A 9 1.72 50.87 -17.29
C LYS A 9 1.06 52.25 -17.18
N SER A 10 0.52 52.78 -18.27
CA SER A 10 -0.22 54.04 -18.24
C SER A 10 -1.41 53.92 -17.29
N ARG A 11 -1.82 55.03 -16.66
CA ARG A 11 -3.00 55.08 -15.77
C ARG A 11 -4.26 54.54 -16.45
N LYS A 12 -4.37 54.70 -17.78
CA LYS A 12 -5.46 54.14 -18.59
C LYS A 12 -5.38 52.61 -18.70
N ASP A 13 -4.19 52.05 -18.87
CA ASP A 13 -3.99 50.60 -18.99
C ASP A 13 -4.21 49.88 -17.66
N HIS A 14 -3.84 50.50 -16.55
CA HIS A 14 -4.14 49.99 -15.21
C HIS A 14 -5.64 49.97 -14.89
N ARG A 15 -6.42 50.98 -15.35
CA ARG A 15 -7.88 50.97 -15.23
C ARG A 15 -8.51 49.83 -16.06
N LYS A 16 -8.08 49.70 -17.33
CA LYS A 16 -8.53 48.61 -18.21
C LYS A 16 -8.23 47.22 -17.63
N GLN A 17 -7.06 47.02 -17.02
CA GLN A 17 -6.72 45.75 -16.37
C GLN A 17 -7.64 45.42 -15.19
N LYS A 18 -7.99 46.42 -14.36
CA LYS A 18 -8.95 46.22 -13.27
C LYS A 18 -10.35 45.89 -13.77
N GLU A 19 -10.83 46.61 -14.79
CA GLU A 19 -12.14 46.35 -15.40
C GLU A 19 -12.21 44.95 -16.04
N LEU A 20 -11.13 44.51 -16.70
CA LEU A 20 -11.03 43.16 -17.26
C LEU A 20 -11.04 42.08 -16.17
N GLU A 21 -10.37 42.30 -15.05
CA GLU A 21 -10.38 41.38 -13.92
C GLU A 21 -11.74 41.34 -13.20
N GLU A 22 -12.45 42.47 -13.11
CA GLU A 22 -13.80 42.53 -12.57
C GLU A 22 -14.79 41.80 -13.48
N ALA A 23 -14.68 42.00 -14.80
CA ALA A 23 -15.45 41.27 -15.80
C ALA A 23 -15.14 39.76 -15.77
N ARG A 24 -13.87 39.39 -15.60
CA ARG A 24 -13.45 38.01 -15.39
C ARG A 24 -14.04 37.43 -14.10
N LYS A 25 -13.93 38.13 -12.98
CA LYS A 25 -14.48 37.71 -11.68
C LYS A 25 -16.01 37.57 -11.72
N ALA A 26 -16.68 38.36 -12.56
CA ALA A 26 -18.11 38.28 -12.83
C ALA A 26 -18.50 37.19 -13.85
N GLY A 27 -17.53 36.46 -14.42
CA GLY A 27 -17.77 35.38 -15.39
C GLY A 27 -18.11 35.85 -16.81
N LEU A 28 -17.99 37.15 -17.10
CA LEU A 28 -18.30 37.77 -18.40
C LEU A 28 -17.14 37.67 -19.41
N ALA A 29 -15.91 37.51 -18.92
CA ALA A 29 -14.70 37.42 -19.73
C ALA A 29 -13.96 36.09 -19.51
N PRO A 30 -13.29 35.54 -20.53
CA PRO A 30 -12.59 34.26 -20.43
C PRO A 30 -11.43 34.34 -19.43
N ALA A 31 -11.18 33.21 -18.76
CA ALA A 31 -10.10 33.06 -17.80
C ALA A 31 -8.72 33.26 -18.46
N GLU A 32 -7.76 33.72 -17.66
CA GLU A 32 -6.39 33.87 -18.12
C GLU A 32 -5.72 32.50 -18.25
N VAL A 33 -5.02 32.27 -19.36
CA VAL A 33 -4.35 31.00 -19.63
C VAL A 33 -2.88 31.11 -19.23
N ASP A 34 -2.42 30.20 -18.38
CA ASP A 34 -1.02 30.05 -17.96
C ASP A 34 -0.14 29.67 -19.18
N GLU A 35 1.17 29.84 -19.08
CA GLU A 35 2.18 29.36 -20.03
C GLU A 35 2.06 27.86 -20.35
N GLY A 36 1.46 27.07 -19.45
CA GLY A 36 1.19 25.65 -19.63
C GLY A 36 -0.14 25.32 -20.30
N GLY A 37 -0.85 26.31 -20.85
CA GLY A 37 -2.17 26.13 -21.46
C GLY A 37 -3.30 25.83 -20.48
N LYS A 38 -3.08 26.05 -19.17
CA LYS A 38 -4.07 25.81 -18.12
C LYS A 38 -4.76 27.11 -17.73
N GLU A 39 -6.08 27.08 -17.65
CA GLU A 39 -6.86 28.22 -17.16
C GLU A 39 -6.56 28.48 -15.68
N ILE A 40 -6.27 29.74 -15.37
CA ILE A 40 -6.03 30.21 -14.01
C ILE A 40 -7.38 30.56 -13.39
N ASN A 41 -7.68 29.96 -12.24
CA ASN A 41 -8.92 30.24 -11.53
C ASN A 41 -8.99 31.73 -11.15
N LEU A 42 -10.10 32.35 -11.57
CA LEU A 42 -10.42 33.78 -11.48
C LEU A 42 -10.50 34.31 -10.04
N HIS A 43 -10.67 33.43 -9.06
CA HIS A 43 -10.75 33.77 -7.65
C HIS A 43 -9.41 33.69 -6.91
N ILE A 44 -8.33 33.24 -7.58
CA ILE A 44 -6.99 33.24 -6.97
C ILE A 44 -6.50 34.70 -6.87
N PRO A 45 -6.11 35.17 -5.68
CA PRO A 45 -5.53 36.50 -5.53
C PRO A 45 -4.29 36.71 -6.42
N LYS A 46 -4.15 37.91 -6.98
CA LYS A 46 -3.09 38.23 -7.95
C LYS A 46 -1.66 37.95 -7.48
N TYR A 47 -1.39 38.12 -6.18
CA TYR A 47 -0.06 37.90 -5.63
C TYR A 47 0.37 36.42 -5.64
N LEU A 48 -0.58 35.48 -5.76
CA LEU A 48 -0.29 34.05 -5.94
C LEU A 48 -0.14 33.66 -7.42
N THR A 49 -0.69 34.44 -8.35
CA THR A 49 -0.63 34.16 -9.79
C THR A 49 0.57 34.83 -10.45
N ILE A 50 0.99 35.99 -9.97
CA ILE A 50 2.16 36.71 -10.47
C ILE A 50 3.42 36.05 -9.92
N PRO A 51 4.29 35.50 -10.78
CA PRO A 51 5.54 34.90 -10.34
C PRO A 51 6.48 35.96 -9.75
N PRO A 52 7.24 35.62 -8.69
CA PRO A 52 8.22 36.53 -8.12
C PRO A 52 9.37 36.77 -9.11
N LEU A 53 10.08 37.89 -8.99
CA LEU A 53 11.14 38.34 -9.91
C LEU A 53 12.17 37.25 -10.26
N TYR A 54 12.53 36.41 -9.29
CA TYR A 54 13.53 35.35 -9.48
C TYR A 54 13.02 34.13 -10.27
N ALA A 55 11.71 33.99 -10.47
CA ALA A 55 11.11 32.87 -11.21
C ALA A 55 11.22 33.03 -12.74
N LYS A 56 11.71 34.18 -13.25
CA LYS A 56 11.97 34.47 -14.68
C LYS A 56 10.78 34.26 -15.62
N SER A 57 9.56 34.16 -15.11
CA SER A 57 8.33 34.14 -15.90
C SER A 57 7.64 35.49 -15.80
N GLU A 58 7.34 36.08 -16.96
CA GLU A 58 6.65 37.38 -17.06
C GLU A 58 5.12 37.23 -17.10
N LYS A 59 4.63 36.02 -17.38
CA LYS A 59 3.20 35.70 -17.48
C LYS A 59 2.65 35.17 -16.15
N PRO A 60 1.39 35.46 -15.81
CA PRO A 60 0.74 34.82 -14.67
C PRO A 60 0.81 33.30 -14.79
N SER A 61 1.36 32.64 -13.77
CA SER A 61 1.56 31.20 -13.76
C SER A 61 1.50 30.62 -12.36
N LEU A 62 0.90 29.43 -12.22
CA LEU A 62 0.87 28.71 -10.93
C LEU A 62 2.06 27.74 -10.79
N LYS A 63 3.00 27.75 -11.74
CA LYS A 63 4.19 26.89 -11.74
C LYS A 63 5.06 27.10 -10.51
N HIS A 64 5.20 28.35 -10.04
CA HIS A 64 6.03 28.71 -8.88
C HIS A 64 5.42 28.29 -7.54
N GLN A 65 4.11 28.03 -7.50
CA GLN A 65 3.42 27.52 -6.31
C GLN A 65 3.52 25.98 -6.20
N LYS A 66 3.90 25.29 -7.29
CA LYS A 66 4.07 23.84 -7.25
C LYS A 66 5.35 23.48 -6.51
N ASN A 67 5.28 22.40 -5.73
CA ASN A 67 6.47 21.88 -5.09
C ASN A 67 7.41 21.26 -6.14
N TRP A 68 8.52 21.94 -6.42
CA TRP A 68 9.58 21.45 -7.31
C TRP A 68 10.48 20.42 -6.64
N LYS A 69 10.44 20.31 -5.30
CA LYS A 69 11.15 19.31 -4.53
C LYS A 69 10.23 18.12 -4.30
N THR A 70 10.04 17.29 -5.32
CA THR A 70 9.50 15.96 -5.13
C THR A 70 10.54 15.18 -4.31
N LYS A 71 10.32 15.07 -3.00
CA LYS A 71 11.10 14.11 -2.22
C LYS A 71 10.88 12.73 -2.87
N PRO A 72 11.94 11.93 -3.09
CA PRO A 72 11.72 10.56 -3.49
C PRO A 72 10.82 9.94 -2.41
N VAL A 73 9.70 9.39 -2.85
CA VAL A 73 8.74 8.70 -1.98
C VAL A 73 9.52 7.66 -1.17
N SER A 74 9.30 7.61 0.14
CA SER A 74 9.97 6.70 1.06
C SER A 74 10.10 5.32 0.43
N THR A 75 11.35 4.86 0.28
CA THR A 75 11.65 3.53 -0.24
C THR A 75 10.90 2.48 0.57
N THR A 76 10.13 1.62 -0.11
CA THR A 76 9.44 0.47 0.51
C THR A 76 10.42 -0.59 1.03
N SER A 77 11.68 -0.51 0.61
CA SER A 77 12.75 -1.38 1.09
C SER A 77 13.13 -1.08 2.54
N TYR A 78 13.20 -2.12 3.35
CA TYR A 78 13.75 -2.09 4.70
C TYR A 78 15.14 -2.75 4.73
N TYR A 79 15.86 -2.64 5.85
CA TYR A 79 17.19 -3.24 6.01
C TYR A 79 17.16 -4.76 5.84
N ASP A 80 18.12 -5.30 5.08
CA ASP A 80 18.30 -6.74 4.90
C ASP A 80 18.83 -7.40 6.19
N ARG A 81 17.93 -7.80 7.09
CA ARG A 81 18.31 -8.43 8.36
C ARG A 81 18.93 -9.82 8.12
N GLY A 82 20.14 -10.03 8.64
CA GLY A 82 20.84 -11.30 8.56
C GLY A 82 21.49 -11.59 7.21
N ALA A 83 21.47 -10.64 6.27
CA ALA A 83 22.20 -10.78 5.02
C ALA A 83 23.71 -10.78 5.26
N LYS A 84 24.33 -11.86 4.81
CA LYS A 84 25.77 -12.12 4.90
C LYS A 84 26.38 -11.92 3.51
N THR A 85 27.54 -11.30 3.46
CA THR A 85 28.24 -10.98 2.21
C THR A 85 29.38 -11.95 1.97
N TYR A 86 30.55 -11.67 2.52
CA TYR A 86 31.77 -12.44 2.30
C TYR A 86 32.20 -13.15 3.58
N GLN A 87 32.59 -14.42 3.48
CA GLN A 87 33.20 -15.17 4.57
C GLN A 87 34.68 -15.42 4.26
N ALA A 88 35.56 -14.95 5.14
CA ALA A 88 36.99 -15.20 5.03
C ALA A 88 37.36 -16.52 5.71
N GLU A 89 38.36 -17.22 5.16
CA GLU A 89 38.93 -18.43 5.77
C GLU A 89 40.03 -18.13 6.81
N LYS A 90 40.65 -16.94 6.71
CA LYS A 90 41.72 -16.48 7.60
C LYS A 90 41.44 -15.08 8.14
N TYR A 91 42.00 -14.78 9.31
CA TYR A 91 41.81 -13.47 9.94
C TYR A 91 42.40 -12.36 9.08
N ARG A 92 41.59 -11.31 8.85
CA ARG A 92 42.00 -10.09 8.13
C ARG A 92 42.39 -9.00 9.12
N LYS A 93 43.42 -8.23 8.79
CA LYS A 93 43.84 -7.07 9.59
C LYS A 93 42.70 -6.05 9.63
N GLY A 94 42.32 -5.60 10.83
CA GLY A 94 41.18 -4.70 11.03
C GLY A 94 39.85 -5.40 11.32
N ALA A 95 39.81 -6.75 11.23
CA ALA A 95 38.62 -7.49 11.61
C ALA A 95 38.47 -7.57 13.14
N CYS A 96 37.24 -7.79 13.60
CA CYS A 96 36.93 -8.08 14.98
C CYS A 96 37.82 -9.19 15.52
N GLN A 97 38.56 -8.92 16.60
CA GLN A 97 39.50 -9.89 17.17
C GLN A 97 38.80 -11.14 17.74
N ASN A 98 37.51 -11.03 18.08
CA ASN A 98 36.70 -12.13 18.61
C ASN A 98 36.20 -13.05 17.49
N CYS A 99 35.41 -12.52 16.55
CA CYS A 99 34.71 -13.32 15.53
C CYS A 99 35.35 -13.32 14.14
N GLY A 100 36.19 -12.34 13.81
CA GLY A 100 36.85 -12.23 12.51
C GLY A 100 36.05 -11.54 11.39
N ALA A 101 34.86 -10.99 11.68
CA ALA A 101 34.12 -10.13 10.75
C ALA A 101 34.72 -8.73 10.69
N MET A 102 34.66 -8.07 9.53
CA MET A 102 35.17 -6.71 9.31
C MET A 102 34.16 -5.60 9.63
N THR A 103 32.90 -5.93 9.89
CA THR A 103 31.80 -4.94 10.00
C THR A 103 31.71 -4.24 11.35
N HIS A 104 32.36 -4.79 12.39
CA HIS A 104 32.22 -4.31 13.76
C HIS A 104 33.48 -4.55 14.60
N ASP A 105 33.54 -3.90 15.77
CA ASP A 105 34.63 -4.02 16.73
C ASP A 105 34.38 -5.13 17.76
N VAL A 106 35.42 -5.50 18.52
CA VAL A 106 35.32 -6.53 19.58
C VAL A 106 34.24 -6.20 20.62
N LYS A 107 34.05 -4.92 20.93
CA LYS A 107 33.07 -4.48 21.94
C LYS A 107 31.63 -4.57 21.47
N THR A 108 31.40 -4.40 20.17
CA THR A 108 30.06 -4.46 19.53
C THR A 108 29.80 -5.82 18.89
N CYS A 109 30.65 -6.81 19.18
CA CYS A 109 30.53 -8.15 18.64
C CYS A 109 29.29 -8.86 19.19
N MET A 110 28.46 -9.38 18.29
CA MET A 110 27.27 -10.15 18.64
C MET A 110 27.58 -11.60 18.99
N GLU A 111 28.77 -12.09 18.62
CA GLU A 111 29.24 -13.42 18.98
C GLU A 111 29.72 -13.48 20.42
N ARG A 112 29.54 -14.64 21.06
CA ARG A 112 29.98 -14.86 22.45
C ARG A 112 31.48 -14.53 22.58
N PRO A 113 31.90 -13.72 23.57
CA PRO A 113 33.32 -13.44 23.80
C PRO A 113 34.11 -14.73 24.01
N ARG A 114 35.08 -14.99 23.13
CA ARG A 114 35.94 -16.18 23.18
C ARG A 114 37.14 -15.91 24.07
N LYS A 115 37.61 -16.93 24.80
CA LYS A 115 38.87 -16.87 25.56
C LYS A 115 40.08 -16.65 24.66
N VAL A 116 40.08 -17.31 23.50
CA VAL A 116 41.05 -17.09 22.43
C VAL A 116 40.26 -16.71 21.19
N GLY A 117 40.42 -15.46 20.74
CA GLY A 117 39.68 -14.92 19.61
C GLY A 117 40.15 -15.45 18.25
N ALA A 118 39.36 -15.17 17.22
CA ALA A 118 39.67 -15.51 15.83
C ALA A 118 41.04 -14.95 15.39
N LYS A 119 41.48 -13.81 15.95
CA LYS A 119 42.79 -13.19 15.65
C LYS A 119 43.99 -14.13 15.82
N TYR A 120 43.93 -15.05 16.79
CA TYR A 120 45.05 -15.94 17.13
C TYR A 120 44.83 -17.38 16.67
N THR A 121 43.58 -17.75 16.35
CA THR A 121 43.22 -19.14 16.06
C THR A 121 42.84 -19.39 14.62
N ASP A 122 42.50 -18.35 13.84
CA ASP A 122 41.95 -18.44 12.48
C ASP A 122 40.77 -19.41 12.34
N LYS A 123 40.14 -19.79 13.45
CA LYS A 123 39.05 -20.77 13.51
C LYS A 123 37.71 -20.06 13.68
N ASN A 124 36.69 -20.59 13.00
CA ASN A 124 35.31 -20.11 13.07
C ASN A 124 35.20 -18.61 12.79
N ILE A 125 35.58 -18.20 11.59
CA ILE A 125 35.48 -16.81 11.14
C ILE A 125 34.04 -16.52 10.72
N ALA A 126 33.47 -15.49 11.33
CA ALA A 126 32.13 -15.02 11.00
C ALA A 126 32.12 -14.35 9.62
N PRO A 127 31.04 -14.52 8.84
CA PRO A 127 30.85 -13.78 7.60
C PRO A 127 30.60 -12.29 7.88
N ASP A 128 30.99 -11.45 6.93
CA ASP A 128 30.76 -10.01 6.97
C ASP A 128 29.26 -9.69 6.73
N GLU A 129 28.73 -8.74 7.48
CA GLU A 129 27.36 -8.27 7.37
C GLU A 129 27.19 -7.24 6.23
N LYS A 130 26.00 -7.17 5.65
CA LYS A 130 25.66 -6.12 4.68
C LYS A 130 25.34 -4.81 5.42
N ILE A 131 26.16 -3.78 5.23
CA ILE A 131 25.91 -2.45 5.79
C ILE A 131 25.15 -1.63 4.77
N GLU A 132 23.93 -1.22 5.11
CA GLU A 132 23.06 -0.40 4.28
C GLU A 132 22.71 0.90 4.99
N SER A 133 22.61 2.00 4.24
CA SER A 133 22.14 3.29 4.72
C SER A 133 20.85 3.64 3.99
N LEU A 134 19.72 3.57 4.69
CA LEU A 134 18.40 3.88 4.15
C LEU A 134 17.86 5.16 4.79
N GLU A 135 17.32 6.06 3.97
CA GLU A 135 16.65 7.28 4.42
C GLU A 135 15.14 7.07 4.41
N PHE A 136 14.51 7.32 5.55
CA PHE A 136 13.08 7.16 5.76
C PHE A 136 12.45 8.48 6.24
N ASP A 137 11.19 8.68 5.86
CA ASP A 137 10.34 9.73 6.44
C ASP A 137 9.98 9.42 7.90
N TYR A 138 9.34 10.38 8.59
CA TYR A 138 8.95 10.25 9.99
C TYR A 138 8.10 8.99 10.25
N ASP A 139 7.13 8.74 9.37
CA ASP A 139 6.23 7.60 9.45
C ASP A 139 6.95 6.31 9.05
N GLY A 140 7.74 6.33 7.98
CA GLY A 140 8.56 5.19 7.56
C GLY A 140 9.52 4.70 8.65
N LYS A 141 10.09 5.58 9.49
CA LYS A 141 10.93 5.14 10.64
C LYS A 141 10.14 4.45 11.74
N ARG A 142 8.85 4.74 11.86
CA ARG A 142 7.96 4.29 12.95
C ARG A 142 6.99 3.20 12.54
N ASP A 143 6.93 2.89 11.25
CA ASP A 143 6.07 1.83 10.76
C ASP A 143 6.43 0.51 11.47
N ARG A 144 5.45 -0.01 12.21
CA ARG A 144 5.55 -1.25 12.97
C ARG A 144 5.73 -2.46 12.04
N TRP A 145 5.26 -2.35 10.80
CA TRP A 145 5.27 -3.41 9.81
C TRP A 145 6.49 -3.35 8.87
N ASN A 146 7.49 -2.54 9.21
CA ASN A 146 8.76 -2.50 8.51
C ASN A 146 9.43 -3.89 8.45
N GLY A 147 9.78 -4.33 7.23
CA GLY A 147 10.39 -5.64 7.00
C GLY A 147 9.44 -6.82 7.12
N TYR A 148 8.13 -6.59 7.09
CA TYR A 148 7.13 -7.66 7.07
C TYR A 148 7.18 -8.43 5.74
N ASP A 149 7.38 -9.75 5.81
CA ASP A 149 7.27 -10.64 4.65
C ASP A 149 5.78 -10.97 4.40
N PRO A 150 5.20 -10.55 3.25
CA PRO A 150 3.81 -10.87 2.91
C PRO A 150 3.51 -12.38 2.89
N SER A 151 4.52 -13.20 2.60
CA SER A 151 4.41 -14.66 2.55
C SER A 151 4.11 -15.24 3.93
N SER A 152 4.62 -14.62 5.00
CA SER A 152 4.41 -15.07 6.38
C SER A 152 2.94 -15.08 6.80
N TYR A 153 2.08 -14.32 6.12
CA TYR A 153 0.63 -14.28 6.37
C TYR A 153 -0.05 -15.64 6.14
N CYS A 154 0.57 -16.56 5.41
CA CYS A 154 0.06 -17.92 5.23
C CYS A 154 -0.24 -18.61 6.57
N HIS A 155 0.64 -18.48 7.57
CA HIS A 155 0.46 -19.08 8.89
C HIS A 155 -0.80 -18.59 9.61
N VAL A 156 -1.20 -17.34 9.38
CA VAL A 156 -2.42 -16.77 9.94
C VAL A 156 -3.63 -17.39 9.27
N ARG A 157 -3.60 -17.49 7.93
CA ARG A 157 -4.66 -18.16 7.15
C ARG A 157 -4.79 -19.62 7.58
N ASP A 158 -3.69 -20.35 7.65
CA ASP A 158 -3.69 -21.78 8.00
C ASP A 158 -4.22 -22.02 9.42
N ARG A 159 -3.89 -21.12 10.38
CA ARG A 159 -4.48 -21.16 11.73
C ARG A 159 -5.98 -20.95 11.71
N HIS A 160 -6.47 -20.02 10.89
CA HIS A 160 -7.90 -19.76 10.75
C HIS A 160 -8.62 -20.95 10.10
N GLU A 161 -8.06 -21.52 9.03
CA GLU A 161 -8.59 -22.72 8.38
C GLU A 161 -8.67 -23.89 9.34
N ALA A 162 -7.62 -24.15 10.14
CA ALA A 162 -7.63 -25.20 11.15
C ALA A 162 -8.72 -24.99 12.22
N LYS A 163 -8.94 -23.74 12.64
CA LYS A 163 -9.97 -23.39 13.61
C LYS A 163 -11.39 -23.59 13.05
N GLU A 164 -11.63 -23.18 11.82
CA GLU A 164 -12.94 -23.38 11.16
C GLU A 164 -13.19 -24.87 10.90
N ASN A 165 -12.19 -25.62 10.46
CA ASN A 165 -12.29 -27.08 10.29
C ASN A 165 -12.62 -27.80 11.60
N ALA A 166 -12.04 -27.39 12.74
CA ALA A 166 -12.37 -27.94 14.04
C ALA A 166 -13.81 -27.61 14.47
N ARG A 167 -14.27 -26.38 14.20
CA ARG A 167 -15.66 -25.97 14.45
C ARG A 167 -16.65 -26.77 13.62
N GLU A 168 -16.37 -26.97 12.34
CA GLU A 168 -17.21 -27.77 11.46
C GLU A 168 -17.29 -29.24 11.90
N LYS A 169 -16.17 -29.84 12.31
CA LYS A 169 -16.14 -31.20 12.83
C LYS A 169 -17.00 -31.34 14.09
N TYR A 170 -16.82 -30.42 15.04
CA TYR A 170 -17.63 -30.39 16.26
C TYR A 170 -19.13 -30.26 15.97
N LEU A 171 -19.52 -29.36 15.05
CA LEU A 171 -20.92 -29.20 14.66
C LEU A 171 -21.47 -30.45 13.95
N LYS A 172 -20.68 -31.09 13.09
CA LYS A 172 -21.06 -32.35 12.42
C LYS A 172 -21.22 -33.49 13.43
N GLU A 173 -20.34 -33.59 14.41
CA GLU A 173 -20.43 -34.58 15.51
C GLU A 173 -21.68 -34.33 16.35
N GLN A 174 -21.97 -33.09 16.75
CA GLN A 174 -23.19 -32.74 17.48
C GLN A 174 -24.46 -33.09 16.68
N GLN A 175 -24.49 -32.80 15.38
CA GLN A 175 -25.61 -33.16 14.50
C GLN A 175 -25.78 -34.68 14.38
N LEU A 176 -24.68 -35.43 14.35
CA LEU A 176 -24.72 -36.89 14.32
C LEU A 176 -25.27 -37.45 15.63
N ILE A 177 -24.82 -36.93 16.78
CA ILE A 177 -25.32 -37.33 18.11
C ILE A 177 -26.82 -37.06 18.20
N ALA A 178 -27.29 -35.86 17.85
CA ALA A 178 -28.70 -35.51 17.88
C ALA A 178 -29.55 -36.46 16.99
N LYS A 179 -29.08 -36.79 15.79
CA LYS A 179 -29.77 -37.75 14.90
C LYS A 179 -29.79 -39.17 15.46
N LEU A 180 -28.77 -39.58 16.21
CA LEU A 180 -28.74 -40.90 16.85
C LEU A 180 -29.66 -40.94 18.08
N GLU A 181 -29.72 -39.85 18.85
CA GLU A 181 -30.67 -39.71 19.97
C GLU A 181 -32.12 -39.72 19.49
N GLU A 182 -32.45 -39.02 18.39
CA GLU A 182 -33.79 -39.09 17.77
C GLU A 182 -34.15 -40.52 17.36
N LYS A 183 -33.23 -41.25 16.72
CA LYS A 183 -33.48 -42.65 16.31
C LYS A 183 -33.59 -43.64 17.47
N ASN A 184 -32.95 -43.37 18.61
CA ASN A 184 -33.02 -44.23 19.80
C ASN A 184 -34.33 -44.04 20.59
N ILE A 185 -35.04 -42.92 20.40
CA ILE A 185 -36.36 -42.69 21.01
C ILE A 185 -37.47 -43.45 20.26
N ASP A 186 -37.26 -43.75 18.98
CA ASP A 186 -38.22 -44.43 18.11
C ASP A 186 -38.04 -45.98 18.07
N GLY A 187 -37.42 -46.58 19.09
CA GLY A 187 -37.21 -48.03 19.18
C GLY A 187 -38.33 -48.79 19.92
N GLU A 188 -39.43 -49.10 19.23
CA GLU A 188 -40.09 -50.41 19.36
C GLU A 188 -39.30 -51.42 18.50
N GLU A 189 -39.08 -52.63 19.03
CA GLU A 189 -38.35 -53.73 18.37
C GLU A 189 -39.02 -54.17 17.07
N GLU A 190 -38.29 -54.23 15.95
CA GLU A 190 -38.50 -55.22 14.88
C GLU A 190 -37.12 -55.57 14.28
N ASP A 191 -36.89 -56.86 14.18
CA ASP A 191 -35.62 -57.51 13.90
C ASP A 191 -35.35 -57.60 12.38
N LEU A 192 -34.06 -57.74 12.05
CA LEU A 192 -33.48 -58.27 10.80
C LEU A 192 -33.17 -57.35 9.58
N ARG A 193 -31.87 -57.46 9.26
CA ARG A 193 -31.21 -57.54 7.94
C ARG A 193 -30.56 -56.28 7.35
N VAL A 194 -29.23 -56.38 7.31
CA VAL A 194 -28.29 -55.77 6.36
C VAL A 194 -28.89 -55.71 4.95
N ASP A 195 -28.96 -54.51 4.38
CA ASP A 195 -28.90 -54.28 2.94
C ASP A 195 -27.86 -53.18 2.67
N GLU A 196 -26.62 -53.60 2.46
CA GLU A 196 -25.61 -52.85 1.73
C GLU A 196 -26.05 -52.75 0.26
N ALA A 197 -26.84 -51.75 -0.12
CA ALA A 197 -26.84 -51.18 -1.48
C ALA A 197 -27.88 -50.05 -1.60
N LYS A 198 -27.45 -48.96 -2.27
CA LYS A 198 -28.25 -47.81 -2.73
C LYS A 198 -28.42 -46.66 -1.74
N ILE A 199 -27.32 -45.96 -1.47
CA ILE A 199 -27.41 -44.50 -1.38
C ILE A 199 -27.25 -44.00 -2.82
N ASP A 200 -28.38 -43.74 -3.48
CA ASP A 200 -28.42 -43.16 -4.82
C ASP A 200 -27.77 -41.78 -4.80
N GLU A 201 -26.64 -41.69 -5.49
CA GLU A 201 -25.84 -40.50 -5.75
C GLU A 201 -26.52 -39.60 -6.82
N SER A 202 -27.82 -39.35 -6.70
CA SER A 202 -28.58 -38.58 -7.71
C SER A 202 -29.60 -37.58 -7.19
N MET A 203 -29.79 -37.43 -5.86
CA MET A 203 -30.48 -36.26 -5.33
C MET A 203 -29.50 -35.08 -5.18
N GLN A 204 -29.03 -34.60 -6.33
CA GLN A 204 -28.66 -33.20 -6.50
C GLN A 204 -29.90 -32.34 -6.20
N VAL A 205 -30.10 -32.03 -4.93
CA VAL A 205 -30.95 -30.92 -4.54
C VAL A 205 -30.23 -29.65 -4.99
N ASP A 206 -30.69 -29.13 -6.12
CA ASP A 206 -30.37 -27.82 -6.65
C ASP A 206 -30.51 -26.78 -5.53
N PHE A 207 -29.41 -26.49 -4.85
CA PHE A 207 -29.28 -25.31 -4.00
C PHE A 207 -29.22 -24.11 -4.93
N ALA A 208 -30.42 -23.68 -5.34
CA ALA A 208 -30.68 -22.35 -5.83
C ALA A 208 -29.93 -21.36 -4.94
N LYS A 209 -28.98 -20.63 -5.54
CA LYS A 209 -28.25 -19.52 -4.94
C LYS A 209 -29.18 -18.64 -4.11
N VAL A 210 -29.28 -18.90 -2.81
CA VAL A 210 -29.82 -17.94 -1.85
C VAL A 210 -28.75 -16.88 -1.69
N LYS A 211 -28.77 -15.88 -2.58
CA LYS A 211 -28.08 -14.62 -2.36
C LYS A 211 -28.68 -14.02 -1.09
N LYS A 212 -27.98 -14.14 0.04
CA LYS A 212 -28.26 -13.32 1.23
C LYS A 212 -28.24 -11.86 0.79
N ARG A 213 -29.42 -11.26 0.74
CA ARG A 213 -29.61 -9.83 0.51
C ARG A 213 -29.11 -9.14 1.78
N VAL A 214 -27.86 -8.72 1.76
CA VAL A 214 -27.32 -7.82 2.79
C VAL A 214 -28.20 -6.56 2.75
N ARG A 215 -28.84 -6.23 3.87
CA ARG A 215 -29.45 -4.91 4.06
C ARG A 215 -28.31 -3.91 4.22
N THR A 216 -27.77 -3.43 3.11
CA THR A 216 -27.07 -2.15 3.07
C THR A 216 -28.13 -1.07 2.83
N THR A 217 -28.26 -0.14 3.75
CA THR A 217 -28.72 1.20 3.41
C THR A 217 -27.62 1.80 2.56
N ASP A 218 -27.73 1.66 1.23
CA ASP A 218 -27.18 2.54 0.20
C ASP A 218 -27.32 1.84 -1.16
N GLY A 219 -28.17 2.43 -2.01
CA GLY A 219 -28.65 1.84 -3.25
C GLY A 219 -27.57 1.66 -4.32
N GLY A 220 -27.49 0.45 -4.88
CA GLY A 220 -26.76 0.16 -6.11
C GLY A 220 -27.71 0.16 -7.30
N SER A 221 -27.51 1.09 -8.25
CA SER A 221 -28.04 1.00 -9.60
C SER A 221 -26.93 0.53 -10.56
N THR A 222 -26.75 -0.79 -10.66
CA THR A 222 -26.02 -1.38 -11.80
C THR A 222 -27.04 -1.92 -12.79
N GLY A 223 -27.45 -1.07 -13.73
CA GLY A 223 -28.27 -1.42 -14.88
C GLY A 223 -27.49 -1.23 -16.17
N THR A 224 -26.91 -2.32 -16.70
CA THR A 224 -26.51 -2.37 -18.11
C THR A 224 -27.75 -2.56 -18.98
N VAL A 225 -28.07 -1.57 -19.81
CA VAL A 225 -28.92 -1.74 -21.00
C VAL A 225 -28.18 -1.12 -22.19
N ARG A 226 -27.76 -1.99 -23.13
CA ARG A 226 -27.30 -1.61 -24.47
C ARG A 226 -28.50 -1.47 -25.40
N LYS A 227 -28.26 -0.78 -26.54
CA LYS A 227 -29.07 -0.59 -27.79
C LYS A 227 -29.97 0.67 -27.76
N ILE A 228 -30.02 1.57 -28.75
CA ILE A 228 -29.63 1.61 -30.18
C ILE A 228 -29.31 3.07 -30.58
N ARG A 229 -28.39 3.22 -31.54
CA ARG A 229 -28.12 4.45 -32.29
C ARG A 229 -29.19 4.63 -33.37
N SER A 230 -29.90 5.76 -33.38
CA SER A 230 -30.63 6.25 -34.54
C SER A 230 -30.34 7.73 -34.74
N HIS A 231 -29.76 8.05 -35.90
CA HIS A 231 -29.78 9.37 -36.51
C HIS A 231 -31.21 9.93 -36.57
N ILE A 232 -31.37 11.25 -36.46
CA ILE A 232 -32.23 12.08 -37.33
C ILE A 232 -31.91 13.56 -37.09
N HIS A 233 -31.81 14.28 -38.20
CA HIS A 233 -31.66 15.73 -38.35
C HIS A 233 -32.83 16.52 -37.76
N ALA A 234 -32.53 17.74 -37.28
CA ALA A 234 -33.26 18.97 -37.58
C ALA A 234 -32.27 20.13 -37.51
#